data_AF-A0A957W7E1-F1
#
_entry.id   AF-A0A957W7E1-F1
#
_cell.length_a   1.000
_cell.length_b   1.000
_cell.length_c   1.000
_cell.angle_alpha   90.00
_cell.angle_beta   90.00
_cell.angle_gamma   90.00
#
_symmetry.space_group_name_H-M   'P 1'
#
loop_
_entity.id
_entity.type
_entity.pdbx_description
1 polymer ?
#
loop_
_entity_poly.entity_id
_entity_poly.type
_entity_poly.pdbx_seq_one_letter_code
_entity_poly.pdbx_strand_id
1 'polypeptide(L)'
;FMAADASNHIQIAYPGWALLCAFALSDLWSVLSRPSEATSRPASYKVILKSAIVVGLIICIPLIIFYQYLSFGARVTTYWQAKIDFTDNPYSIYKYLYGSIARPRRAISNPRLGGWKAVGLLWESSALSGDFRSVNESFAIPIWYTFQTPRSCYTDPQNYWVRRDWQGWPEEEQDLLTAGYNLTRVVLVDQQPKLHLYEKNAVPGEPEILDMELYRHEFDRLATPARFAAADAIENPASLNFGDKLLLRGYNLPTVAQPGSLLPVTVYWDALAPMETRYRAFVHLVDDQGNRWGQHDEDPACRLLTNEMHPGQESSRQFRIPVDPATPPGLYQVVLGVYHPDTLERLDIWDNQAGLSPGNSVVLGQVQITGY
;
A
#
# COMPACT_ATOMS: atom_id res chain seq x y z
N PHE A 1 2.67 -17.70 13.39
CA PHE A 1 2.33 -16.34 12.96
C PHE A 1 1.04 -16.36 12.16
N MET A 2 -0.07 -15.91 12.77
CA MET A 2 -1.27 -15.56 12.02
C MET A 2 -1.14 -14.08 11.68
N ALA A 3 -0.90 -13.76 10.42
CA ALA A 3 -0.98 -12.39 9.95
C ALA A 3 -2.39 -12.17 9.42
N ALA A 4 -3.15 -11.32 10.12
CA ALA A 4 -4.31 -10.69 9.53
C ALA A 4 -3.78 -9.78 8.41
N ASP A 5 -4.29 -9.95 7.21
CA ASP A 5 -4.24 -8.91 6.19
C ASP A 5 -4.50 -7.53 6.85
N ALA A 6 -3.64 -6.52 6.59
CA ALA A 6 -3.75 -5.18 7.19
C ALA A 6 -5.14 -4.55 6.96
N SER A 7 -5.87 -5.03 5.96
CA SER A 7 -7.20 -4.57 5.64
C SER A 7 -8.34 -5.17 6.50
N ASN A 8 -8.02 -5.99 7.53
CA ASN A 8 -8.98 -6.66 8.42
C ASN A 8 -9.15 -5.98 9.80
N HIS A 9 -8.94 -4.67 9.93
CA HIS A 9 -9.08 -3.93 11.20
C HIS A 9 -10.41 -4.19 11.96
N ILE A 10 -11.48 -4.58 11.26
CA ILE A 10 -12.77 -4.96 11.86
C ILE A 10 -12.68 -6.20 12.77
N GLN A 11 -11.72 -7.11 12.56
CA GLN A 11 -11.61 -8.35 13.34
C GLN A 11 -11.13 -8.12 14.78
N ILE A 12 -10.42 -7.02 15.06
CA ILE A 12 -9.98 -6.69 16.43
C ILE A 12 -11.14 -6.05 17.21
N ALA A 13 -11.99 -5.28 16.54
CA ALA A 13 -13.11 -4.60 17.17
C ALA A 13 -14.30 -5.54 17.43
N TYR A 14 -14.54 -6.52 16.56
CA TYR A 14 -15.75 -7.36 16.62
C TYR A 14 -15.94 -8.12 17.94
N PRO A 15 -14.91 -8.77 18.52
CA PRO A 15 -15.05 -9.42 19.83
C PRO A 15 -15.36 -8.43 20.95
N GLY A 16 -14.75 -7.23 20.92
CA GLY A 16 -15.00 -6.17 21.90
C GLY A 16 -16.42 -5.64 21.84
N TRP A 17 -16.92 -5.32 20.64
CA TRP A 17 -18.30 -4.88 20.43
C TRP A 17 -19.31 -5.98 20.76
N ALA A 18 -19.03 -7.24 20.39
CA ALA A 18 -19.90 -8.37 20.71
C ALA A 18 -19.98 -8.59 22.23
N LEU A 19 -18.87 -8.47 22.96
CA LEU A 19 -18.85 -8.54 24.42
C LEU A 19 -19.64 -7.39 25.05
N LEU A 20 -19.44 -6.15 24.61
CA LEU A 20 -20.19 -4.99 25.11
C LEU A 20 -21.71 -5.14 24.87
N CYS A 21 -22.10 -5.57 23.67
CA CYS A 21 -23.50 -5.87 23.35
C CYS A 21 -24.05 -7.01 24.22
N ALA A 22 -23.27 -8.07 24.45
CA ALA A 22 -23.67 -9.18 25.31
C ALA A 22 -23.84 -8.75 26.77
N PHE A 23 -22.95 -7.90 27.31
CA PHE A 23 -23.08 -7.33 28.64
C PHE A 23 -24.34 -6.47 28.76
N ALA A 24 -24.57 -5.54 27.83
CA ALA A 24 -25.76 -4.69 27.82
C ALA A 24 -27.06 -5.51 27.71
N LEU A 25 -27.08 -6.55 26.87
CA LEU A 25 -28.21 -7.47 26.74
C LEU A 25 -28.43 -8.31 28.00
N SER A 26 -27.37 -8.77 28.64
CA SER A 26 -27.44 -9.51 29.92
C SER A 26 -28.01 -8.64 31.03
N ASP A 27 -27.55 -7.39 31.15
CA ASP A 27 -28.05 -6.44 32.14
C ASP A 27 -29.54 -6.14 31.90
N LEU A 28 -29.91 -5.86 30.65
CA LEU A 28 -31.31 -5.66 30.26
C LEU A 28 -32.17 -6.89 30.57
N TRP A 29 -31.67 -8.09 30.25
CA TRP A 29 -32.36 -9.35 30.53
C TRP A 29 -32.55 -9.58 32.03
N SER A 30 -31.56 -9.22 32.85
CA SER A 30 -31.63 -9.31 34.30
C SER A 30 -32.72 -8.40 34.87
N VAL A 31 -32.80 -7.14 34.39
CA VAL A 31 -33.82 -6.16 34.78
C VAL A 31 -35.22 -6.66 34.39
N LEU A 32 -35.36 -7.21 33.18
CA LEU A 32 -36.62 -7.78 32.71
C LEU A 32 -37.02 -9.08 33.41
N SER A 33 -36.09 -9.72 34.13
CA SER A 33 -36.33 -10.95 34.87
C SER A 33 -36.64 -10.73 36.35
N ARG A 34 -36.54 -9.48 36.85
CA ARG A 34 -36.93 -9.15 38.22
C ARG A 34 -38.45 -9.30 38.44
N PRO A 35 -38.89 -9.79 39.61
CA PRO A 35 -40.31 -9.93 39.96
C PRO A 35 -41.09 -8.64 39.73
N SER A 36 -42.34 -8.74 39.27
CA SER A 36 -43.18 -7.58 38.90
C SER A 36 -43.47 -6.62 40.06
N GLU A 37 -43.37 -7.08 41.31
CA GLU A 37 -43.60 -6.26 42.51
C GLU A 37 -42.64 -5.06 42.62
N ALA A 38 -41.48 -5.10 41.95
CA ALA A 38 -40.47 -4.04 41.96
C ALA A 38 -40.61 -3.02 40.82
N THR A 39 -41.59 -3.15 39.91
CA THR A 39 -41.66 -2.36 38.66
C THR A 39 -43.09 -2.06 38.24
N SER A 40 -43.39 -0.80 37.89
CA SER A 40 -44.74 -0.30 37.52
C SER A 40 -45.32 -0.80 36.18
N ARG A 41 -44.69 -1.78 35.51
CA ARG A 41 -45.10 -2.26 34.18
C ARG A 41 -45.77 -3.63 34.24
N PRO A 42 -46.82 -3.88 33.42
CA PRO A 42 -47.55 -5.14 33.43
C PRO A 42 -46.67 -6.33 32.99
N ALA A 43 -46.93 -7.52 33.55
CA ALA A 43 -46.13 -8.72 33.27
C ALA A 43 -46.10 -9.10 31.77
N SER A 44 -47.19 -8.87 31.05
CA SER A 44 -47.28 -9.07 29.59
C SER A 44 -46.27 -8.25 28.79
N TYR A 45 -45.97 -7.03 29.25
CA TYR A 45 -44.97 -6.17 28.60
C TYR A 45 -43.56 -6.76 28.67
N LYS A 46 -43.18 -7.33 29.83
CA LYS A 46 -41.88 -7.98 30.01
C LYS A 46 -41.75 -9.22 29.12
N VAL A 47 -42.81 -10.00 28.98
CA VAL A 47 -42.85 -11.18 28.10
C VAL A 47 -42.68 -10.76 26.63
N ILE A 48 -43.44 -9.77 26.16
CA ILE A 48 -43.35 -9.27 24.78
C ILE A 48 -41.95 -8.77 24.47
N LEU A 49 -41.35 -7.98 25.37
CA LEU A 49 -40.01 -7.43 25.16
C LEU A 49 -38.93 -8.52 25.16
N LYS A 50 -39.02 -9.51 26.06
CA LYS A 50 -38.12 -10.67 26.05
C LYS A 50 -38.23 -11.47 24.75
N SER A 51 -39.46 -11.75 24.30
CA SER A 51 -39.69 -12.43 23.03
C SER A 51 -39.15 -11.62 21.86
N ALA A 52 -39.30 -10.29 21.85
CA ALA A 52 -38.74 -9.42 20.82
C ALA A 52 -37.21 -9.45 20.80
N ILE A 53 -36.54 -9.43 21.97
CA ILE A 53 -35.08 -9.56 22.06
C ILE A 53 -34.62 -10.91 21.51
N VAL A 54 -35.28 -12.01 21.90
CA VAL A 54 -34.94 -13.36 21.43
C VAL A 54 -35.12 -13.47 19.92
N VAL A 55 -36.25 -13.00 19.37
CA VAL A 55 -36.51 -12.99 17.92
C VAL A 55 -35.47 -12.13 17.20
N GLY A 56 -35.14 -10.95 17.73
CA GLY A 56 -34.09 -10.09 17.20
C GLY A 56 -32.74 -10.79 17.13
N LEU A 57 -32.33 -11.49 18.21
CA LEU A 57 -31.08 -12.26 18.23
C LEU A 57 -31.11 -13.44 17.23
N ILE A 58 -32.23 -14.15 17.12
CA ILE A 58 -32.42 -15.25 16.15
C ILE A 58 -32.30 -14.76 14.71
N ILE A 59 -32.65 -13.51 14.42
CA ILE A 59 -32.51 -12.92 13.06
C ILE A 59 -31.11 -12.34 12.85
N CYS A 60 -30.61 -11.54 13.80
CA CYS A 60 -29.35 -10.82 13.64
C CYS A 60 -28.13 -11.74 13.65
N ILE A 61 -28.09 -12.78 14.50
CA ILE A 61 -26.92 -13.67 14.61
C ILE A 61 -26.66 -14.41 13.29
N PRO A 62 -27.66 -15.06 12.63
CA PRO A 62 -27.44 -15.67 11.32
C PRO A 62 -27.02 -14.68 10.23
N LEU A 63 -27.59 -13.47 10.20
CA LEU A 63 -27.18 -12.43 9.24
C LEU A 63 -25.71 -12.04 9.43
N ILE A 64 -25.29 -11.84 10.68
CA ILE A 64 -23.89 -11.60 11.04
C ILE A 64 -23.01 -12.76 10.58
N ILE A 65 -23.36 -14.00 10.94
CA ILE A 65 -22.56 -15.19 10.61
C ILE A 65 -22.49 -15.36 9.09
N PHE A 66 -23.58 -15.09 8.37
CA PHE A 66 -23.63 -15.18 6.92
C PHE A 66 -22.82 -14.09 6.24
N TYR A 67 -22.85 -12.85 6.73
CA TYR A 67 -21.97 -11.78 6.25
C TYR A 67 -20.49 -12.13 6.46
N GLN A 68 -20.15 -12.70 7.62
CA GLN A 68 -18.80 -13.22 7.90
C GLN A 68 -18.44 -14.36 6.94
N TYR A 69 -19.37 -15.29 6.68
CA TYR A 69 -19.18 -16.34 5.67
C TYR A 69 -18.92 -15.76 4.28
N LEU A 70 -19.74 -14.83 3.80
CA LEU A 70 -19.56 -14.19 2.49
C LEU A 70 -18.22 -13.44 2.40
N SER A 71 -17.85 -12.74 3.48
CA SER A 71 -16.63 -11.95 3.53
C SER A 71 -15.37 -12.80 3.67
N PHE A 72 -15.47 -14.00 4.26
CA PHE A 72 -14.27 -14.76 4.67
C PHE A 72 -14.19 -16.23 4.25
N GLY A 73 -15.33 -16.91 4.08
CA GLY A 73 -15.42 -18.35 3.86
C GLY A 73 -16.08 -18.77 2.55
N ALA A 74 -16.75 -17.85 1.85
CA ALA A 74 -17.45 -18.13 0.62
C ALA A 74 -16.47 -18.45 -0.51
N ARG A 75 -16.86 -19.40 -1.36
CA ARG A 75 -16.14 -19.64 -2.62
C ARG A 75 -16.26 -18.41 -3.51
N VAL A 76 -15.26 -18.20 -4.35
CA VAL A 76 -15.22 -17.10 -5.33
C VAL A 76 -16.52 -17.03 -6.14
N THR A 77 -17.08 -18.18 -6.54
CA THR A 77 -18.35 -18.28 -7.27
C THR A 77 -19.55 -17.77 -6.46
N THR A 78 -19.70 -18.21 -5.21
CA THR A 78 -20.80 -17.80 -4.32
C THR A 78 -20.78 -16.29 -4.06
N TYR A 79 -19.59 -15.70 -3.88
CA TYR A 79 -19.45 -14.26 -3.76
C TYR A 79 -19.85 -13.52 -5.03
N TRP A 80 -19.37 -13.94 -6.20
CA TRP A 80 -19.71 -13.25 -7.44
C TRP A 80 -21.20 -13.33 -7.74
N GLN A 81 -21.84 -14.46 -7.43
CA GLN A 81 -23.29 -14.58 -7.49
C GLN A 81 -23.99 -13.55 -6.59
N ALA A 82 -23.54 -13.43 -5.33
CA ALA A 82 -24.09 -12.46 -4.38
C ALA A 82 -23.80 -11.00 -4.79
N LYS A 83 -22.66 -10.73 -5.44
CA LYS A 83 -22.29 -9.40 -5.92
C LYS A 83 -23.04 -8.97 -7.17
N ILE A 84 -23.26 -9.90 -8.09
CA ILE A 84 -24.13 -9.71 -9.25
C ILE A 84 -25.55 -9.41 -8.75
N ASP A 85 -26.07 -10.22 -7.82
CA ASP A 85 -27.37 -9.92 -7.20
C ASP A 85 -27.39 -8.55 -6.51
N PHE A 86 -26.39 -8.21 -5.70
CA PHE A 86 -26.28 -6.89 -5.06
C PHE A 86 -26.31 -5.72 -6.06
N THR A 87 -25.64 -5.87 -7.21
CA THR A 87 -25.45 -4.80 -8.20
C THR A 87 -26.65 -4.67 -9.12
N ASP A 88 -27.16 -5.80 -9.62
CA ASP A 88 -28.10 -5.85 -10.74
C ASP A 88 -29.54 -6.13 -10.30
N ASN A 89 -29.76 -6.61 -9.07
CA ASN A 89 -31.11 -6.82 -8.52
C ASN A 89 -31.53 -5.66 -7.59
N PRO A 90 -32.51 -4.82 -7.97
CA PRO A 90 -32.98 -3.69 -7.15
C PRO A 90 -33.66 -4.13 -5.84
N TYR A 91 -34.06 -5.41 -5.75
CA TYR A 91 -34.65 -6.03 -4.56
C TYR A 91 -33.66 -6.90 -3.79
N SER A 92 -32.37 -6.80 -4.09
CA SER A 92 -31.36 -7.60 -3.42
C SER A 92 -31.35 -7.35 -1.91
N ILE A 93 -31.52 -8.43 -1.14
CA ILE A 93 -31.43 -8.38 0.32
C ILE A 93 -30.06 -7.87 0.79
N TYR A 94 -29.01 -8.07 -0.02
CA TYR A 94 -27.65 -7.65 0.31
C TYR A 94 -27.51 -6.12 0.32
N LYS A 95 -28.25 -5.43 -0.56
CA LYS A 95 -28.20 -3.98 -0.71
C LYS A 95 -28.79 -3.25 0.51
N TYR A 96 -29.93 -3.73 0.99
CA TYR A 96 -30.62 -3.14 2.14
C TYR A 96 -29.98 -3.49 3.48
N LEU A 97 -29.44 -4.71 3.61
CA LEU A 97 -28.90 -5.18 4.90
C LEU A 97 -27.45 -4.78 5.14
N TYR A 98 -26.61 -4.73 4.09
CA TYR A 98 -25.16 -4.56 4.27
C TYR A 98 -24.61 -3.28 3.65
N GLY A 99 -25.37 -2.59 2.79
CA GLY A 99 -24.95 -1.37 2.08
C GLY A 99 -23.87 -1.61 1.01
N SER A 100 -22.93 -2.51 1.25
CA SER A 100 -21.96 -3.04 0.29
C SER A 100 -21.51 -4.45 0.69
N ILE A 101 -21.15 -5.28 -0.30
CA ILE A 101 -20.49 -6.57 -0.05
C ILE A 101 -18.99 -6.39 -0.30
N ALA A 102 -18.20 -6.47 0.78
CA ALA A 102 -16.75 -6.49 0.70
C ALA A 102 -16.27 -7.69 -0.12
N ARG A 103 -15.18 -7.53 -0.89
CA ARG A 103 -14.57 -8.65 -1.61
C ARG A 103 -14.19 -9.75 -0.61
N PRO A 104 -14.40 -11.04 -0.89
CA PRO A 104 -14.07 -12.10 0.05
C PRO A 104 -12.57 -12.09 0.23
N ARG A 105 -12.12 -11.99 1.47
CA ARG A 105 -10.72 -12.07 1.86
C ARG A 105 -10.56 -13.28 2.75
N ARG A 106 -9.42 -13.98 2.70
CA ARG A 106 -9.22 -15.11 3.62
C ARG A 106 -9.11 -14.57 5.05
N ALA A 107 -9.90 -15.10 5.99
CA ALA A 107 -9.89 -14.69 7.42
C ALA A 107 -8.49 -14.82 8.05
N ILE A 108 -7.78 -15.86 7.64
CA ILE A 108 -6.39 -16.11 7.98
C ILE A 108 -5.74 -16.40 6.63
N SER A 109 -4.80 -15.54 6.21
CA SER A 109 -3.93 -15.94 5.13
C SER A 109 -2.90 -16.89 5.70
N ASN A 110 -2.83 -18.10 5.17
CA ASN A 110 -1.65 -18.92 5.40
C ASN A 110 -0.44 -18.15 4.87
N PRO A 111 0.71 -18.13 5.58
CA PRO A 111 1.92 -17.57 5.03
C PRO A 111 2.16 -18.22 3.67
N ARG A 112 2.22 -17.40 2.63
CA ARG A 112 2.29 -17.90 1.26
C ARG A 112 3.69 -18.49 1.09
N LEU A 113 3.77 -19.78 0.81
CA LEU A 113 5.01 -20.50 0.54
C LEU A 113 5.52 -20.17 -0.88
N GLY A 114 5.70 -18.88 -1.16
CA GLY A 114 6.12 -18.36 -2.46
C GLY A 114 7.52 -17.78 -2.46
N GLY A 115 8.31 -17.95 -1.39
CA GLY A 115 9.69 -17.45 -1.31
C GLY A 115 9.85 -16.00 -0.82
N TRP A 116 8.76 -15.25 -0.67
CA TRP A 116 8.80 -13.80 -0.37
C TRP A 116 9.50 -13.40 0.93
N LYS A 117 9.64 -14.30 1.91
CA LYS A 117 10.44 -14.03 3.13
C LYS A 117 11.90 -13.72 2.80
N ALA A 118 12.48 -14.41 1.82
CA ALA A 118 13.84 -14.14 1.37
C ALA A 118 13.94 -12.73 0.78
N VAL A 119 12.95 -12.34 -0.04
CA VAL A 119 12.89 -10.99 -0.63
C VAL A 119 12.83 -9.90 0.43
N GLY A 120 12.00 -10.09 1.46
CA GLY A 120 11.90 -9.16 2.59
C GLY A 120 13.24 -8.93 3.29
N LEU A 121 14.01 -10.00 3.53
CA LEU A 121 15.32 -9.90 4.16
C LEU A 121 16.40 -9.33 3.25
N LEU A 122 16.36 -9.60 1.95
CA LEU A 122 17.25 -8.96 0.98
C LEU A 122 17.03 -7.45 0.91
N TRP A 123 15.77 -7.01 1.03
CA TRP A 123 15.41 -5.60 1.13
C TRP A 123 15.93 -4.99 2.43
N GLU A 124 15.73 -5.69 3.55
CA GLU A 124 16.21 -5.25 4.88
C GLU A 124 17.74 -5.09 4.92
N SER A 125 18.47 -6.03 4.32
CA SER A 125 19.94 -6.01 4.30
C SER A 125 20.52 -5.10 3.22
N SER A 126 19.68 -4.40 2.45
CA SER A 126 20.09 -3.62 1.27
C SER A 126 20.84 -4.44 0.21
N ALA A 127 20.72 -5.77 0.25
CA ALA A 127 21.25 -6.67 -0.78
C ALA A 127 20.45 -6.60 -2.10
N LEU A 128 19.28 -5.96 -2.04
CA LEU A 128 18.44 -5.63 -3.18
C LEU A 128 18.15 -4.13 -3.18
N SER A 129 18.20 -3.50 -4.34
CA SER A 129 18.08 -2.05 -4.52
C SER A 129 17.20 -1.70 -5.72
N GLY A 130 16.77 -0.44 -5.80
CA GLY A 130 15.83 0.02 -6.82
C GLY A 130 14.38 -0.32 -6.47
N ASP A 131 13.46 -0.09 -7.41
CA ASP A 131 12.05 -0.42 -7.24
C ASP A 131 11.71 -1.80 -7.82
N PHE A 132 10.53 -2.33 -7.49
CA PHE A 132 10.16 -3.67 -7.94
C PHE A 132 8.69 -3.82 -8.32
N ARG A 133 8.43 -4.80 -9.19
CA ARG A 133 7.10 -5.40 -9.39
C ARG A 133 7.21 -6.91 -9.27
N SER A 134 6.07 -7.54 -9.06
CA SER A 134 5.87 -8.98 -9.19
C SER A 134 4.94 -9.33 -10.35
N VAL A 135 5.21 -10.47 -10.97
CA VAL A 135 4.41 -11.12 -12.01
C VAL A 135 3.80 -12.39 -11.43
N ASN A 136 2.58 -12.74 -11.86
CA ASN A 136 1.81 -13.88 -11.34
C ASN A 136 1.60 -13.86 -9.82
N GLU A 137 1.62 -12.67 -9.23
CA GLU A 137 1.50 -12.48 -7.80
C GLU A 137 0.66 -11.24 -7.47
N SER A 138 -0.23 -11.39 -6.48
CA SER A 138 -1.12 -10.33 -6.02
C SER A 138 -0.32 -9.13 -5.53
N PHE A 139 -0.82 -7.93 -5.83
CA PHE A 139 -0.19 -6.68 -5.42
C PHE A 139 0.12 -6.58 -3.92
N ALA A 140 -0.78 -7.07 -3.07
CA ALA A 140 -0.67 -6.94 -1.62
C ALA A 140 0.39 -7.85 -0.98
N ILE A 141 0.77 -8.95 -1.64
CA ILE A 141 1.63 -9.95 -1.01
C ILE A 141 3.06 -9.47 -0.87
N PRO A 142 3.71 -8.98 -1.95
CA PRO A 142 5.06 -8.47 -1.81
C PRO A 142 5.16 -7.37 -0.76
N ILE A 143 4.21 -6.43 -0.75
CA ILE A 143 4.16 -5.29 0.19
C ILE A 143 4.20 -5.77 1.64
N TRP A 144 3.44 -6.82 1.97
CA TRP A 144 3.49 -7.41 3.30
C TRP A 144 4.89 -7.99 3.58
N TYR A 145 5.42 -8.82 2.68
CA TYR A 145 6.73 -9.44 2.90
C TYR A 145 7.92 -8.47 2.81
N THR A 146 7.74 -7.27 2.27
CA THR A 146 8.76 -6.22 2.21
C THR A 146 8.49 -5.09 3.22
N PHE A 147 7.79 -5.39 4.31
CA PHE A 147 7.51 -4.44 5.40
C PHE A 147 6.93 -3.10 4.93
N GLN A 148 5.87 -3.17 4.12
CA GLN A 148 5.19 -2.02 3.51
C GLN A 148 5.98 -1.27 2.43
N THR A 149 7.18 -1.73 2.04
CA THR A 149 7.91 -1.13 0.91
C THR A 149 7.00 -1.11 -0.32
N PRO A 150 6.68 0.08 -0.86
CA PRO A 150 5.76 0.19 -1.98
C PRO A 150 6.36 -0.43 -3.24
N ARG A 151 5.53 -1.13 -4.00
CA ARG A 151 5.90 -1.57 -5.35
C ARG A 151 6.07 -0.37 -6.27
N SER A 152 6.87 -0.55 -7.32
CA SER A 152 7.06 0.43 -8.37
C SER A 152 5.73 0.95 -8.94
N CYS A 153 5.69 2.26 -9.15
CA CYS A 153 4.58 2.96 -9.79
C CYS A 153 4.59 2.81 -11.31
N TYR A 154 5.70 2.37 -11.90
CA TYR A 154 5.90 2.37 -13.34
C TYR A 154 5.88 0.95 -13.89
N THR A 155 5.78 0.83 -15.20
CA THR A 155 5.71 -0.46 -15.88
C THR A 155 7.08 -1.09 -16.15
N ASP A 156 8.18 -0.39 -15.86
CA ASP A 156 9.56 -0.83 -16.09
C ASP A 156 10.41 -0.69 -14.81
N PRO A 157 10.09 -1.40 -13.73
CA PRO A 157 10.87 -1.37 -12.48
C PRO A 157 12.32 -1.84 -12.70
N GLN A 158 13.20 -1.55 -11.73
CA GLN A 158 14.53 -2.16 -11.70
C GLN A 158 14.45 -3.69 -11.55
N ASN A 159 13.48 -4.17 -10.78
CA ASN A 159 13.35 -5.58 -10.40
C ASN A 159 11.97 -6.16 -10.73
N TYR A 160 11.95 -7.36 -11.33
CA TYR A 160 10.78 -8.18 -11.51
C TYR A 160 10.89 -9.49 -10.73
N TRP A 161 9.95 -9.71 -9.81
CA TRP A 161 9.80 -10.96 -9.08
C TRP A 161 8.70 -11.82 -9.69
N VAL A 162 9.07 -12.87 -10.40
CA VAL A 162 8.14 -13.75 -11.13
C VAL A 162 7.85 -15.00 -10.30
N ARG A 163 6.56 -15.25 -10.01
CA ARG A 163 6.11 -16.44 -9.29
C ARG A 163 5.92 -17.62 -10.27
N ARG A 164 6.42 -18.80 -9.90
CA ARG A 164 6.50 -20.00 -10.77
C ARG A 164 5.61 -21.19 -10.36
N ASP A 165 4.70 -21.01 -9.41
CA ASP A 165 3.92 -22.12 -8.83
C ASP A 165 2.80 -22.67 -9.73
N TRP A 166 2.54 -22.06 -10.89
CA TRP A 166 1.63 -22.59 -11.91
C TRP A 166 2.42 -23.17 -13.09
N GLN A 167 2.09 -24.41 -13.48
CA GLN A 167 2.60 -25.02 -14.71
C GLN A 167 2.33 -24.10 -15.91
N GLY A 168 3.41 -23.55 -16.48
CA GLY A 168 3.49 -23.06 -17.86
C GLY A 168 2.91 -21.67 -18.12
N TRP A 169 3.73 -20.62 -17.95
CA TRP A 169 3.58 -19.36 -18.68
C TRP A 169 4.98 -18.85 -19.10
N PRO A 170 5.46 -19.20 -20.31
CA PRO A 170 6.77 -18.77 -20.82
C PRO A 170 6.76 -17.36 -21.44
N GLU A 171 5.61 -16.79 -21.78
CA GLU A 171 5.55 -15.54 -22.56
C GLU A 171 5.99 -14.32 -21.75
N GLU A 172 5.49 -14.15 -20.52
CA GLU A 172 5.83 -12.97 -19.70
C GLU A 172 7.31 -12.93 -19.32
N GLU A 173 7.94 -14.08 -19.05
CA GLU A 173 9.39 -14.13 -18.81
C GLU A 173 10.19 -13.88 -20.09
N GLN A 174 9.72 -14.40 -21.23
CA GLN A 174 10.33 -14.13 -22.52
C GLN A 174 10.24 -12.63 -22.87
N ASP A 175 9.12 -11.98 -22.52
CA ASP A 175 8.93 -10.55 -22.66
C ASP A 175 9.91 -9.77 -21.77
N LEU A 176 10.13 -10.23 -20.52
CA LEU A 176 11.14 -9.65 -19.64
C LEU A 176 12.56 -9.77 -20.21
N LEU A 177 12.93 -10.96 -20.71
CA LEU A 177 14.22 -11.17 -21.36
C LEU A 177 14.39 -10.26 -22.58
N THR A 178 13.35 -10.15 -23.41
CA THR A 178 13.32 -9.28 -24.59
C THR A 178 13.39 -7.79 -24.22
N ALA A 179 12.83 -7.42 -23.06
CA ALA A 179 12.89 -6.08 -22.50
C ALA A 179 14.22 -5.76 -21.78
N GLY A 180 15.22 -6.65 -21.85
CA GLY A 180 16.56 -6.41 -21.30
C GLY A 180 16.71 -6.73 -19.81
N TYR A 181 15.85 -7.58 -19.26
CA TYR A 181 16.01 -8.09 -17.91
C TYR A 181 16.70 -9.44 -17.93
N ASN A 182 17.58 -9.70 -16.97
CA ASN A 182 18.27 -10.99 -16.85
C ASN A 182 17.93 -11.66 -15.51
N LEU A 183 17.80 -12.98 -15.53
CA LEU A 183 17.56 -13.78 -14.33
C LEU A 183 18.83 -13.76 -13.46
N THR A 184 18.72 -13.20 -12.26
CA THR A 184 19.86 -13.05 -11.34
C THR A 184 19.73 -13.90 -10.10
N ARG A 185 18.50 -14.18 -9.63
CA ARG A 185 18.27 -14.97 -8.41
C ARG A 185 17.06 -15.88 -8.52
N VAL A 186 17.12 -17.03 -7.85
CA VAL A 186 16.02 -18.00 -7.76
C VAL A 186 15.81 -18.39 -6.30
N VAL A 187 14.59 -18.18 -5.80
CA VAL A 187 14.20 -18.62 -4.44
C VAL A 187 13.61 -20.02 -4.51
N LEU A 188 14.24 -20.93 -3.79
CA LEU A 188 13.74 -22.29 -3.58
C LEU A 188 12.87 -22.34 -2.33
N VAL A 189 11.74 -23.02 -2.41
CA VAL A 189 10.91 -23.40 -1.26
C VAL A 189 10.71 -24.90 -1.33
N ASP A 190 11.07 -25.62 -0.27
CA ASP A 190 11.09 -27.09 -0.25
C ASP A 190 11.90 -27.68 -1.43
N GLN A 191 13.07 -27.08 -1.71
CA GLN A 191 13.96 -27.45 -2.83
C GLN A 191 13.32 -27.29 -4.24
N GLN A 192 12.22 -26.55 -4.35
CA GLN A 192 11.56 -26.27 -5.63
C GLN A 192 11.65 -24.78 -5.96
N PRO A 193 11.99 -24.37 -7.20
CA PRO A 193 12.00 -22.97 -7.58
C PRO A 193 10.58 -22.41 -7.55
N LYS A 194 10.36 -21.35 -6.76
CA LYS A 194 9.05 -20.70 -6.61
C LYS A 194 9.04 -19.23 -7.02
N LEU A 195 10.18 -18.56 -6.95
CA LEU A 195 10.28 -17.13 -7.23
C LEU A 195 11.57 -16.82 -7.97
N HIS A 196 11.48 -16.11 -9.08
CA HIS A 196 12.61 -15.70 -9.91
C HIS A 196 12.77 -14.19 -9.85
N LEU A 197 14.00 -13.69 -9.69
CA LEU A 197 14.35 -12.28 -9.81
C LEU A 197 14.94 -12.00 -11.18
N TYR A 198 14.30 -11.09 -11.90
CA TYR A 198 14.79 -10.54 -13.15
C TYR A 198 15.18 -9.08 -12.92
N GLU A 199 16.43 -8.74 -13.16
CA GLU A 199 16.98 -7.39 -12.94
C GLU A 199 17.28 -6.72 -14.27
N LYS A 200 16.88 -5.45 -14.39
CA LYS A 200 17.11 -4.65 -15.59
C LYS A 200 18.60 -4.38 -15.75
N ASN A 201 19.13 -4.60 -16.96
CA ASN A 201 20.54 -4.36 -17.30
C ASN A 201 21.56 -5.19 -16.47
N ALA A 202 21.12 -6.24 -15.76
CA ALA A 202 22.05 -7.12 -15.06
C ALA A 202 22.90 -7.92 -16.07
N VAL A 203 24.13 -8.29 -15.69
CA VAL A 203 24.99 -9.13 -16.53
C VAL A 203 24.39 -10.55 -16.59
N PRO A 204 24.16 -11.14 -17.77
CA PRO A 204 23.70 -12.51 -17.89
C PRO A 204 24.68 -13.49 -17.23
N GLY A 205 24.15 -14.42 -16.42
CA GLY A 205 24.97 -15.41 -15.70
C GLY A 205 24.11 -16.49 -15.04
N GLU A 206 24.76 -17.40 -14.32
CA GLU A 206 24.05 -18.36 -13.48
C GLU A 206 23.40 -17.62 -12.29
N PRO A 207 22.11 -17.88 -12.01
CA PRO A 207 21.43 -17.17 -10.94
C PRO A 207 21.87 -17.66 -9.55
N GLU A 208 21.94 -16.73 -8.61
CA GLU A 208 22.11 -17.04 -7.20
C GLU A 208 20.91 -17.83 -6.67
N ILE A 209 21.17 -18.96 -6.03
CA ILE A 209 20.13 -19.81 -5.46
C ILE A 209 19.92 -19.46 -4.00
N LEU A 210 18.69 -19.08 -3.65
CA LEU A 210 18.30 -18.68 -2.30
C LEU A 210 17.39 -19.75 -1.69
N ASP A 211 17.88 -20.51 -0.72
CA ASP A 211 17.05 -21.48 0.01
C ASP A 211 16.21 -20.78 1.08
N MET A 212 14.89 -20.77 0.94
CA MET A 212 13.96 -20.07 1.84
C MET A 212 14.12 -20.50 3.30
N GLU A 213 14.52 -21.74 3.58
CA GLU A 213 14.68 -22.23 4.96
C GLU A 213 15.79 -21.47 5.72
N LEU A 214 16.78 -20.92 5.02
CA LEU A 214 17.82 -20.05 5.64
C LEU A 214 17.28 -18.67 6.02
N TYR A 215 16.27 -18.17 5.30
CA TYR A 215 15.68 -16.84 5.51
C TYR A 215 14.50 -16.86 6.47
N ARG A 216 13.85 -18.02 6.61
CA ARG A 216 12.56 -18.16 7.30
C ARG A 216 12.59 -17.69 8.74
N HIS A 217 13.57 -18.16 9.51
CA HIS A 217 13.67 -17.89 10.93
C HIS A 217 13.91 -16.40 11.19
N GLU A 218 14.86 -15.80 10.47
CA GLU A 218 15.20 -14.40 10.66
C GLU A 218 14.07 -13.45 10.23
N PHE A 219 13.38 -13.77 9.13
CA PHE A 219 12.20 -13.02 8.73
C PHE A 219 11.11 -13.08 9.80
N ASP A 220 10.82 -14.27 10.34
CA ASP A 220 9.78 -14.43 11.38
C ASP A 220 10.14 -13.70 12.68
N ARG A 221 11.44 -13.54 12.97
CA ARG A 221 11.94 -12.73 14.09
C ARG A 221 11.67 -11.23 13.88
N LEU A 222 11.85 -10.73 12.66
CA LEU A 222 11.64 -9.32 12.30
C LEU A 222 10.16 -8.95 12.09
N ALA A 223 9.33 -9.93 11.73
CA ALA A 223 7.90 -9.79 11.43
C ALA A 223 7.01 -9.47 12.64
N THR A 224 7.37 -8.45 13.42
CA THR A 224 6.63 -7.98 14.60
C THR A 224 5.52 -6.99 14.21
N PRO A 225 4.43 -6.88 15.00
CA PRO A 225 3.39 -5.87 14.75
C PRO A 225 3.95 -4.44 14.64
N ALA A 226 4.93 -4.09 15.47
CA ALA A 226 5.58 -2.78 15.42
C ALA A 226 6.30 -2.55 14.09
N ARG A 227 6.93 -3.58 13.51
CA ARG A 227 7.58 -3.48 12.21
C ARG A 227 6.58 -3.22 11.09
N PHE A 228 5.43 -3.90 11.11
CA PHE A 228 4.38 -3.70 10.10
C PHE A 228 3.59 -2.40 10.25
N ALA A 229 3.56 -1.85 11.46
CA ALA A 229 2.88 -0.58 11.77
C ALA A 229 3.80 0.64 11.65
N ALA A 230 5.10 0.44 11.40
CA ALA A 230 6.04 1.53 11.18
C ALA A 230 5.65 2.27 9.88
N ALA A 231 5.47 3.57 9.98
CA ALA A 231 5.37 4.44 8.80
C ALA A 231 6.74 4.49 8.10
N ASP A 232 6.73 4.85 6.82
CA ASP A 232 7.96 5.15 6.09
C ASP A 232 8.75 6.22 6.84
N ALA A 233 10.04 5.98 7.04
CA ALA A 233 10.92 6.98 7.61
C ALA A 233 11.12 8.12 6.59
N ILE A 234 10.55 9.27 6.88
CA ILE A 234 10.82 10.51 6.15
C ILE A 234 12.16 11.04 6.65
N GLU A 235 13.22 10.85 5.85
CA GLU A 235 14.60 11.22 6.20
C GLU A 235 14.76 12.73 6.34
N ASN A 236 14.11 13.49 5.46
CA ASN A 236 14.13 14.95 5.46
C ASN A 236 12.70 15.47 5.61
N PRO A 237 12.20 15.65 6.85
CA PRO A 237 10.89 16.24 7.10
C PRO A 237 10.82 17.67 6.54
N ALA A 238 9.68 18.01 5.96
CA ALA A 238 9.39 19.34 5.45
C ALA A 238 7.92 19.70 5.75
N SER A 239 7.58 20.98 5.67
CA SER A 239 6.19 21.44 5.76
C SER A 239 5.96 22.55 4.75
N LEU A 240 5.91 22.16 3.47
CA LEU A 240 5.78 23.09 2.36
C LEU A 240 4.41 22.95 1.72
N ASN A 241 3.63 24.02 1.74
CA ASN A 241 2.31 24.10 1.13
C ASN A 241 2.44 24.56 -0.32
N PHE A 242 1.91 23.76 -1.25
CA PHE A 242 1.83 24.06 -2.68
C PHE A 242 0.41 24.49 -3.03
N GLY A 243 0.22 25.80 -3.20
CA GLY A 243 -1.01 26.43 -3.67
C GLY A 243 -2.27 26.12 -2.85
N ASP A 244 -2.15 25.88 -1.54
CA ASP A 244 -3.21 25.45 -0.62
C ASP A 244 -3.88 24.13 -1.01
N LYS A 245 -3.16 23.28 -1.77
CA LYS A 245 -3.68 22.02 -2.33
C LYS A 245 -2.93 20.80 -1.82
N LEU A 246 -1.60 20.87 -1.83
CA LEU A 246 -0.73 19.77 -1.44
C LEU A 246 0.25 20.24 -0.37
N LEU A 247 0.42 19.46 0.68
CA LEU A 247 1.44 19.66 1.69
C LEU A 247 2.55 18.63 1.51
N LEU A 248 3.77 19.08 1.19
CA LEU A 248 4.95 18.23 1.24
C LEU A 248 5.32 18.02 2.70
N ARG A 249 5.18 16.78 3.19
CA ARG A 249 5.59 16.35 4.53
C ARG A 249 7.09 16.06 4.64
N GLY A 250 7.74 15.85 3.50
CA GLY A 250 9.17 15.62 3.42
C GLY A 250 9.55 14.73 2.25
N TYR A 251 10.80 14.31 2.23
CA TYR A 251 11.38 13.56 1.12
C TYR A 251 12.59 12.72 1.56
N ASN A 252 12.88 11.70 0.77
CA ASN A 252 14.11 10.90 0.87
C ASN A 252 14.91 11.13 -0.41
N LEU A 253 16.18 11.50 -0.25
CA LEU A 253 17.07 11.91 -1.33
C LEU A 253 18.46 11.31 -1.10
N PRO A 254 18.94 10.41 -1.98
CA PRO A 254 20.32 9.95 -1.93
C PRO A 254 21.31 11.11 -2.06
N THR A 255 22.41 11.04 -1.33
CA THR A 255 23.45 12.09 -1.35
C THR A 255 24.45 11.93 -2.49
N VAL A 256 24.45 10.79 -3.18
CA VAL A 256 25.37 10.47 -4.27
C VAL A 256 24.60 9.84 -5.44
N ALA A 257 25.00 10.19 -6.66
CA ALA A 257 24.56 9.51 -7.87
C ALA A 257 25.68 9.46 -8.91
N GLN A 258 25.50 8.64 -9.94
CA GLN A 258 26.46 8.49 -11.04
C GLN A 258 25.85 9.00 -12.35
N PRO A 259 26.66 9.51 -13.29
CA PRO A 259 26.19 9.78 -14.64
C PRO A 259 25.58 8.52 -15.26
N GLY A 260 24.48 8.69 -16.02
CA GLY A 260 23.76 7.60 -16.67
C GLY A 260 22.95 6.70 -15.73
N SER A 261 22.95 6.95 -14.42
CA SER A 261 22.12 6.23 -13.45
C SER A 261 20.72 6.85 -13.31
N LEU A 262 19.83 6.15 -12.61
CA LEU A 262 18.56 6.71 -12.15
C LEU A 262 18.73 7.18 -10.70
N LEU A 263 18.53 8.47 -10.44
CA LEU A 263 18.48 9.03 -9.10
C LEU A 263 17.04 8.92 -8.54
N PRO A 264 16.79 8.05 -7.53
CA PRO A 264 15.47 7.94 -6.93
C PRO A 264 15.22 9.08 -5.93
N VAL A 265 14.09 9.77 -6.06
CA VAL A 265 13.67 10.81 -5.11
C VAL A 265 12.27 10.49 -4.62
N THR A 266 12.11 10.16 -3.34
CA THR A 266 10.80 9.88 -2.76
C THR A 266 10.25 11.14 -2.11
N VAL A 267 9.01 11.50 -2.43
CA VAL A 267 8.29 12.63 -1.82
C VAL A 267 7.02 12.13 -1.13
N TYR A 268 6.69 12.77 -0.01
CA TYR A 268 5.55 12.42 0.84
C TYR A 268 4.58 13.59 0.91
N TRP A 269 3.32 13.35 0.59
CA TRP A 269 2.30 14.38 0.42
C TRP A 269 1.07 14.11 1.26
N ASP A 270 0.44 15.19 1.72
CA ASP A 270 -0.95 15.20 2.15
C ASP A 270 -1.76 16.13 1.23
N ALA A 271 -2.95 15.70 0.83
CA ALA A 271 -3.90 16.61 0.19
C ALA A 271 -4.56 17.51 1.25
N LEU A 272 -4.52 18.82 1.03
CA LEU A 272 -5.10 19.82 1.93
C LEU A 272 -6.56 20.15 1.59
N ALA A 273 -6.91 20.06 0.31
CA ALA A 273 -8.24 20.36 -0.21
C ALA A 273 -8.58 19.41 -1.37
N PRO A 274 -9.89 19.22 -1.67
CA PRO A 274 -10.28 18.58 -2.93
C PRO A 274 -9.72 19.38 -4.11
N MET A 275 -9.20 18.68 -5.11
CA MET A 275 -8.64 19.29 -6.31
C MET A 275 -9.50 18.91 -7.52
N GLU A 276 -9.90 19.90 -8.33
CA GLU A 276 -10.59 19.61 -9.61
C GLU A 276 -9.59 19.28 -10.72
N THR A 277 -8.40 19.88 -10.64
CA THR A 277 -7.31 19.72 -11.60
C THR A 277 -6.39 18.55 -11.22
N ARG A 278 -6.03 17.73 -12.21
CA ARG A 278 -4.92 16.76 -12.11
C ARG A 278 -3.59 17.49 -12.27
N TYR A 279 -3.05 18.04 -11.19
CA TYR A 279 -1.70 18.60 -11.15
C TYR A 279 -0.61 17.53 -11.34
N ARG A 280 0.49 17.93 -11.98
CA ARG A 280 1.72 17.13 -12.11
C ARG A 280 2.85 17.76 -11.30
N ALA A 281 3.81 16.96 -10.87
CA ALA A 281 5.05 17.42 -10.26
C ALA A 281 6.24 17.16 -11.18
N PHE A 282 7.22 18.05 -11.15
CA PHE A 282 8.52 17.86 -11.77
C PHE A 282 9.59 17.73 -10.71
N VAL A 283 10.60 16.91 -10.97
CA VAL A 283 11.84 16.86 -10.20
C VAL A 283 13.01 16.98 -11.15
N HIS A 284 13.87 17.97 -10.91
CA HIS A 284 15.02 18.29 -11.75
C HIS A 284 16.33 18.12 -11.00
N LEU A 285 17.35 17.63 -11.68
CA LEU A 285 18.74 17.74 -11.27
C LEU A 285 19.37 18.94 -11.99
N VAL A 286 19.84 19.94 -11.25
CA VAL A 286 20.38 21.18 -11.81
C VAL A 286 21.76 21.52 -11.24
N ASP A 287 22.63 22.13 -12.04
CA ASP A 287 23.92 22.66 -11.56
C ASP A 287 23.78 24.05 -10.92
N ASP A 288 24.90 24.62 -10.48
CA ASP A 288 24.96 25.96 -9.87
C ASP A 288 24.74 27.10 -10.88
N GLN A 289 24.83 26.83 -12.19
CA GLN A 289 24.45 27.78 -13.24
C GLN A 289 22.97 27.64 -13.65
N GLY A 290 22.24 26.68 -13.09
CA GLY A 290 20.83 26.41 -13.39
C GLY A 290 20.60 25.56 -14.65
N ASN A 291 21.64 24.95 -15.23
CA ASN A 291 21.46 23.99 -16.32
C ASN A 291 20.88 22.70 -15.77
N ARG A 292 20.03 22.06 -16.57
CA ARG A 292 19.31 20.84 -16.19
C ARG A 292 20.04 19.61 -16.75
N TRP A 293 20.47 18.73 -15.84
CA TRP A 293 21.21 17.50 -16.14
C TRP A 293 20.39 16.23 -15.93
N GLY A 294 19.15 16.38 -15.50
CA GLY A 294 18.18 15.31 -15.39
C GLY A 294 16.81 15.87 -15.05
N GLN A 295 15.75 15.20 -15.50
CA GLN A 295 14.38 15.58 -15.16
C GLN A 295 13.43 14.41 -15.19
N HIS A 296 12.40 14.48 -14.34
CA HIS A 296 11.30 13.56 -14.36
C HIS A 296 9.99 14.24 -13.94
N ASP A 297 8.97 14.13 -14.78
CA ASP A 297 7.66 14.76 -14.59
C ASP A 297 6.57 13.69 -14.47
N GLU A 298 5.85 13.70 -13.34
CA GLU A 298 4.79 12.74 -13.10
C GLU A 298 3.73 13.21 -12.10
N ASP A 299 2.61 12.50 -11.99
CA ASP A 299 1.65 12.70 -10.89
C ASP A 299 2.37 12.67 -9.53
N PRO A 300 2.08 13.58 -8.57
CA PRO A 300 2.74 13.63 -7.27
C PRO A 300 2.64 12.35 -6.43
N ALA A 301 1.61 11.53 -6.65
CA ALA A 301 1.38 10.28 -5.93
C ALA A 301 1.40 9.05 -6.85
N CYS A 302 1.77 7.92 -6.27
CA CYS A 302 1.78 6.64 -6.96
C CYS A 302 0.35 6.12 -7.18
N ARG A 303 -0.07 5.99 -8.45
CA ARG A 303 -1.37 5.39 -8.84
C ARG A 303 -2.59 6.06 -8.21
N LEU A 304 -2.47 7.33 -7.89
CA LEU A 304 -3.54 8.17 -7.38
C LEU A 304 -3.38 9.54 -8.02
N LEU A 305 -4.40 9.98 -8.75
CA LEU A 305 -4.37 11.27 -9.39
C LEU A 305 -4.68 12.36 -8.35
N THR A 306 -4.11 13.55 -8.50
CA THR A 306 -4.32 14.66 -7.56
C THR A 306 -5.79 15.08 -7.45
N ASN A 307 -6.55 15.02 -8.54
CA ASN A 307 -7.99 15.27 -8.53
C ASN A 307 -8.85 14.12 -7.96
N GLU A 308 -8.23 13.00 -7.62
CA GLU A 308 -8.88 11.87 -6.93
C GLU A 308 -8.53 11.84 -5.44
N MET A 309 -7.61 12.71 -4.99
CA MET A 309 -7.20 12.77 -3.59
C MET A 309 -8.28 13.42 -2.72
N HIS A 310 -8.47 12.86 -1.53
CA HIS A 310 -9.31 13.44 -0.50
C HIS A 310 -8.48 14.23 0.53
N PRO A 311 -9.02 15.30 1.13
CA PRO A 311 -8.32 16.01 2.20
C PRO A 311 -7.87 15.09 3.34
N GLY A 312 -6.62 15.25 3.79
CA GLY A 312 -5.96 14.39 4.78
C GLY A 312 -5.49 13.04 4.23
N GLN A 313 -5.66 12.77 2.93
CA GLN A 313 -5.15 11.55 2.32
C GLN A 313 -3.64 11.64 2.15
N GLU A 314 -2.96 10.78 2.89
CA GLU A 314 -1.53 10.58 2.79
C GLU A 314 -1.17 9.82 1.51
N SER A 315 -0.12 10.27 0.83
CA SER A 315 0.40 9.58 -0.35
C SER A 315 1.90 9.79 -0.50
N SER A 316 2.54 8.95 -1.32
CA SER A 316 3.94 9.09 -1.66
C SER A 316 4.19 8.69 -3.12
N ARG A 317 5.32 9.15 -3.65
CA ARG A 317 5.86 8.68 -4.93
C ARG A 317 7.37 8.73 -4.89
N GLN A 318 7.98 7.72 -5.50
CA GLN A 318 9.38 7.78 -5.92
C GLN A 318 9.48 8.23 -7.38
N PHE A 319 10.07 9.40 -7.60
CA PHE A 319 10.50 9.90 -8.90
C PHE A 319 11.81 9.22 -9.30
N ARG A 320 12.01 8.97 -10.60
CA ARG A 320 13.25 8.40 -11.13
C ARG A 320 13.87 9.40 -12.09
N ILE A 321 14.86 10.16 -11.62
CA ILE A 321 15.51 11.17 -12.45
C ILE A 321 16.62 10.48 -13.24
N PRO A 322 16.52 10.35 -14.58
CA PRO A 322 17.66 9.92 -15.39
C PRO A 322 18.73 11.01 -15.34
N VAL A 323 19.89 10.66 -14.78
CA VAL A 323 21.07 11.52 -14.77
C VAL A 323 21.74 11.41 -16.13
N ASP A 324 21.94 12.53 -16.83
CA ASP A 324 22.58 12.54 -18.14
C ASP A 324 23.96 11.84 -18.05
N PRO A 325 24.26 10.86 -18.92
CA PRO A 325 25.58 10.21 -18.96
C PRO A 325 26.77 11.18 -19.13
N ALA A 326 26.53 12.36 -19.71
CA ALA A 326 27.53 13.41 -19.87
C ALA A 326 27.67 14.34 -18.65
N THR A 327 26.92 14.11 -17.57
CA THR A 327 26.94 14.96 -16.36
C THR A 327 28.35 14.99 -15.74
N PRO A 328 29.01 16.16 -15.68
CA PRO A 328 30.31 16.27 -15.03
C PRO A 328 30.24 15.93 -13.53
N PRO A 329 31.29 15.35 -12.94
CA PRO A 329 31.37 15.20 -11.49
C PRO A 329 31.28 16.55 -10.79
N GLY A 330 30.46 16.64 -9.74
CA GLY A 330 30.16 17.91 -9.10
C GLY A 330 28.97 17.83 -8.16
N LEU A 331 28.63 18.95 -7.55
CA LEU A 331 27.49 19.06 -6.64
C LEU A 331 26.31 19.66 -7.38
N TYR A 332 25.18 18.96 -7.37
CA TYR A 332 23.98 19.34 -8.09
C TYR A 332 22.82 19.49 -7.13
N GLN A 333 21.89 20.38 -7.42
CA GLN A 333 20.67 20.58 -6.65
C GLN A 333 19.54 19.76 -7.23
N VAL A 334 18.71 19.20 -6.36
CA VAL A 334 17.44 18.57 -6.73
C VAL A 334 16.31 19.55 -6.46
N VAL A 335 15.58 19.91 -7.51
CA VAL A 335 14.52 20.93 -7.47
C VAL A 335 13.17 20.29 -7.75
N LEU A 336 12.19 20.56 -6.88
CA LEU A 336 10.82 20.08 -6.97
C LEU A 336 9.86 21.24 -7.26
N GLY A 337 8.83 20.99 -8.06
CA GLY A 337 7.68 21.88 -8.19
C GLY A 337 6.42 21.13 -8.62
N VAL A 338 5.28 21.79 -8.48
CA VAL A 338 3.96 21.28 -8.90
C VAL A 338 3.34 22.27 -9.87
N TYR A 339 2.70 21.79 -10.93
CA TYR A 339 2.15 22.63 -11.98
C TYR A 339 0.86 22.08 -12.58
N HIS A 340 0.09 22.99 -13.18
CA HIS A 340 -1.07 22.66 -13.98
C HIS A 340 -0.62 22.15 -15.36
N PRO A 341 -1.00 20.92 -15.78
CA PRO A 341 -0.43 20.31 -16.99
C PRO A 341 -0.79 21.07 -18.28
N ASP A 342 -1.97 21.68 -18.37
CA ASP A 342 -2.39 22.38 -19.59
C ASP A 342 -1.83 23.81 -19.71
N THR A 343 -1.81 24.58 -18.61
CA THR A 343 -1.33 25.98 -18.62
C THR A 343 0.16 26.10 -18.33
N LEU A 344 0.78 25.04 -17.80
CA LEU A 344 2.16 25.01 -17.28
C LEU A 344 2.42 25.99 -16.12
N GLU A 345 1.36 26.57 -15.55
CA GLU A 345 1.45 27.43 -14.38
C GLU A 345 1.86 26.60 -13.17
N ARG A 346 2.90 27.06 -12.47
CA ARG A 346 3.42 26.42 -11.27
C ARG A 346 2.69 26.94 -10.04
N LEU A 347 2.43 26.04 -9.10
CA LEU A 347 1.86 26.41 -7.81
C LEU A 347 2.89 27.17 -6.98
N ASP A 348 2.45 28.26 -6.35
CA ASP A 348 3.25 28.95 -5.34
C ASP A 348 3.45 28.06 -4.12
N ILE A 349 4.63 28.19 -3.52
CA ILE A 349 5.06 27.43 -2.36
C ILE A 349 5.12 28.36 -1.15
N TRP A 350 4.64 27.87 -0.02
CA TRP A 350 4.71 28.54 1.29
C TRP A 350 5.32 27.60 2.31
N ASP A 351 6.37 28.05 2.98
CA ASP A 351 6.94 27.34 4.12
C ASP A 351 6.11 27.64 5.37
N ASN A 352 5.38 26.63 5.85
CA ASN A 352 4.52 26.78 7.03
C ASN A 352 5.31 26.98 8.33
N GLN A 353 6.60 26.64 8.35
CA GLN A 353 7.47 26.81 9.52
C GLN A 353 8.22 28.15 9.48
N ALA A 354 8.81 28.49 8.34
CA ALA A 354 9.59 29.72 8.20
C ALA A 354 8.73 30.96 7.89
N GLY A 355 7.49 30.77 7.41
CA GLY A 355 6.61 31.87 6.97
C GLY A 355 7.10 32.60 5.72
N LEU A 356 8.02 32.01 4.96
CA LEU A 356 8.61 32.57 3.75
C LEU A 356 8.12 31.77 2.52
N SER A 357 7.94 32.46 1.39
CA SER A 357 7.64 31.80 0.11
C SER A 357 8.94 31.46 -0.63
N PRO A 358 9.21 30.17 -0.94
CA PRO A 358 10.31 29.77 -1.82
C PRO A 358 10.08 30.14 -3.30
N GLY A 359 8.94 30.77 -3.64
CA GLY A 359 8.50 30.96 -5.02
C GLY A 359 7.70 29.76 -5.52
N ASN A 360 7.95 29.30 -6.75
CA ASN A 360 7.16 28.25 -7.42
C ASN A 360 7.93 26.93 -7.65
N SER A 361 9.08 26.80 -6.99
CA SER A 361 9.88 25.58 -6.93
C SER A 361 10.75 25.61 -5.68
N VAL A 362 11.10 24.44 -5.14
CA VAL A 362 11.94 24.33 -3.94
C VAL A 362 13.12 23.40 -4.18
N VAL A 363 14.28 23.76 -3.64
CA VAL A 363 15.45 22.88 -3.60
C VAL A 363 15.27 21.88 -2.45
N LEU A 364 15.17 20.60 -2.78
CA LEU A 364 15.09 19.52 -1.79
C LEU A 364 16.46 19.24 -1.18
N GLY A 365 17.54 19.36 -1.94
CA GLY A 365 18.87 19.10 -1.40
C GLY A 365 19.91 19.00 -2.49
N GLN A 366 21.10 18.58 -2.09
CA GLN A 366 22.24 18.44 -2.97
C GLN A 366 22.63 16.98 -3.13
N VAL A 367 23.04 16.62 -4.34
CA VAL A 367 23.53 15.30 -4.71
C VAL A 367 24.91 15.46 -5.32
N GLN A 368 25.86 14.69 -4.81
CA GLN A 368 27.19 14.60 -5.37
C GLN A 368 27.17 13.63 -6.56
N ILE A 369 27.46 14.14 -7.76
CA ILE A 369 27.74 13.29 -8.91
C ILE A 369 29.21 12.88 -8.86
N THR A 370 29.45 11.57 -8.78
CA THR A 370 30.80 10.99 -8.77
C THR A 370 31.27 10.68 -10.19
N GLY A 371 32.56 10.85 -10.46
CA GLY A 371 33.16 10.34 -11.69
C GLY A 371 33.11 8.81 -11.76
N TYR A 372 33.19 8.29 -12.98
CA TYR A 372 33.33 6.86 -13.26
C TYR A 372 34.64 6.28 -12.72
#